data_AF-A0A450S5D1-F1
#
_entry.id   AF-A0A450S5D1-F1
#
_cell.length_a   1.000
_cell.length_b   1.000
_cell.length_c   1.000
_cell.angle_alpha   90.00
_cell.angle_beta   90.00
_cell.angle_gamma   90.00
#
_symmetry.space_group_name_H-M   'P 1'
#
loop_
_entity.id
_entity.type
_entity.pdbx_description
1 polymer ?
#
loop_
_entity_poly.entity_id
_entity_poly.type
_entity_poly.pdbx_seq_one_letter_code
_entity_poly.pdbx_strand_id
1 'polypeptide(L)' 'MLRGIIEILCADENVSPIVYVIPLQLLAYHVAIIKGTDVDRPRNLAKSVTVE' A
#
# COMPACT_ATOMS: atom_id res chain seq x y z
N MET A 1 -19.49 13.70 -2.52
CA MET A 1 -18.30 14.47 -2.11
C MET A 1 -17.48 13.59 -1.19
N LEU A 2 -16.49 12.87 -1.73
CA LEU A 2 -15.61 12.01 -0.93
C LEU A 2 -14.75 12.93 -0.05
N ARG A 3 -14.95 12.89 1.27
CA ARG A 3 -14.04 13.55 2.21
C ARG A 3 -12.69 12.83 2.11
N GLY A 4 -11.69 13.46 1.51
CA GLY A 4 -10.35 12.91 1.32
C GLY A 4 -9.46 12.98 2.56
N ILE A 5 -10.04 12.89 3.75
CA ILE A 5 -9.31 12.93 5.02
C ILE A 5 -9.40 11.53 5.64
N ILE A 6 -8.25 10.93 5.91
CA ILE A 6 -8.13 9.66 6.62
C ILE A 6 -7.43 9.97 7.95
N GLU A 7 -8.18 9.85 9.04
CA GLU A 7 -7.62 10.00 10.39
C GLU A 7 -6.86 8.73 10.75
N ILE A 8 -5.67 8.91 11.34
CA ILE A 8 -4.79 7.82 11.77
C ILE A 8 -4.70 7.87 13.29
N LEU A 9 -4.72 6.70 13.96
CA LEU A 9 -4.51 6.63 15.40
C LEU A 9 -3.13 7.18 15.77
N CYS A 10 -3.07 7.89 16.89
CA CYS A 10 -1.81 8.42 17.41
C CYS A 10 -0.82 7.28 17.64
N ALA A 11 0.31 7.33 16.94
CA ALA A 11 1.39 6.37 17.02
C ALA A 11 2.60 7.01 17.70
N ASP A 12 3.39 6.21 18.43
CA ASP A 12 4.69 6.66 18.92
C ASP A 12 5.56 7.15 17.74
N GLU A 13 6.38 8.18 17.96
CA GLU A 13 7.19 8.79 16.91
C GLU A 13 8.09 7.76 16.21
N ASN A 14 8.62 6.79 16.96
CA ASN A 14 9.52 5.77 16.42
C ASN A 14 8.82 4.78 15.48
N VAL A 15 7.52 4.55 15.65
CA VAL A 15 6.74 3.60 14.84
C VAL A 15 5.81 4.29 13.84
N SER A 16 5.72 5.62 13.91
CA SER A 16 4.88 6.42 13.00
C SER A 16 5.08 6.05 11.53
N PRO A 17 6.31 5.93 10.97
CA PRO A 17 6.48 5.57 9.56
C PRO A 17 5.78 4.26 9.15
N ILE A 18 5.69 3.29 10.05
CA ILE A 18 5.03 1.99 9.82
C ILE A 18 3.51 2.17 9.76
N VAL A 19 2.94 2.97 10.67
CA VAL A 19 1.48 3.17 10.72
C VAL A 19 1.02 4.00 9.52
N TYR A 20 1.78 5.01 9.12
CA TYR A 20 1.44 5.89 7.99
C TYR A 20 1.51 5.19 6.63
N VAL A 21 2.23 4.07 6.49
CA VAL A 21 2.25 3.33 5.21
C VAL A 21 1.01 2.44 5.01
N ILE A 22 0.29 2.08 6.07
CA ILE A 22 -0.86 1.17 5.98
C ILE A 22 -1.98 1.73 5.07
N PRO A 23 -2.43 3.00 5.21
CA PRO A 23 -3.44 3.56 4.32
C PRO A 23 -2.98 3.60 2.85
N LEU A 24 -1.68 3.80 2.60
CA LEU A 24 -1.11 3.81 1.25
C LEU A 24 -1.09 2.40 0.64
N GLN A 25 -0.78 1.38 1.44
CA GLN A 25 -0.86 -0.02 1.03
C GLN A 25 -2.30 -0.43 0.67
N LEU A 26 -3.27 -0.03 1.50
CA LEU A 26 -4.70 -0.27 1.25
C LEU A 26 -5.19 0.48 -0.01
N LEU A 27 -4.74 1.73 -0.20
CA LEU A 27 -5.03 2.49 -1.42
C LEU A 27 -4.51 1.76 -2.65
N ALA A 28 -3.25 1.29 -2.64
CA ALA A 28 -2.66 0.55 -3.74
C ALA A 28 -3.46 -0.74 -4.04
N TYR A 29 -3.85 -1.49 -3.00
CA TYR A 29 -4.69 -2.68 -3.13
C TYR A 29 -6.04 -2.36 -3.78
N HIS A 30 -6.79 -1.40 -3.25
CA HIS A 30 -8.11 -1.05 -3.79
C HIS A 30 -8.03 -0.51 -5.22
N VAL A 31 -7.00 0.28 -5.54
CA VAL A 31 -6.75 0.73 -6.92
C VAL A 31 -6.46 -0.45 -7.85
N ALA A 32 -5.67 -1.44 -7.42
CA ALA A 32 -5.39 -2.64 -8.21
C ALA A 32 -6.66 -3.45 -8.50
N ILE A 33 -7.54 -3.62 -7.51
CA ILE A 33 -8.83 -4.29 -7.66
C ILE A 33 -9.73 -3.53 -8.65
N ILE A 34 -9.85 -2.21 -8.51
CA ILE A 34 -10.65 -1.36 -9.42
C ILE A 34 -10.12 -1.44 -10.85
N LYS A 35 -8.79 -1.49 -11.01
CA LYS A 35 -8.13 -1.60 -12.32
C LYS A 35 -8.15 -3.02 -12.90
N GLY A 36 -8.62 -4.02 -12.15
CA GLY A 36 -8.62 -5.42 -12.58
C GLY A 36 -7.21 -6.00 -12.77
N THR A 37 -6.22 -5.50 -12.03
CA THR A 37 -4.84 -5.98 -12.10
C THR A 37 -4.54 -6.95 -10.96
N ASP A 38 -3.76 -8.00 -11.25
CA ASP A 38 -3.31 -8.96 -10.24
C ASP A 38 -2.33 -8.30 -9.26
N VAL A 39 -2.74 -8.17 -8.00
CA VAL A 39 -1.95 -7.58 -6.91
C VAL A 39 -0.86 -8.52 -6.39
N ASP A 40 -1.07 -9.83 -6.48
CA ASP A 40 -0.12 -10.85 -6.02
C ASP A 40 0.96 -11.12 -7.07
N ARG A 41 0.66 -10.84 -8.35
CA ARG A 41 1.58 -11.01 -9.49
C ARG A 41 1.66 -9.74 -10.34
N PRO A 42 2.29 -8.68 -9.83
CA PRO A 42 2.48 -7.46 -10.60
C PRO A 42 3.32 -7.71 -11.85
N ARG A 43 2.97 -7.05 -12.95
CA ARG A 43 3.67 -7.20 -14.24
C ARG A 43 5.15 -6.85 -14.10
N ASN A 44 6.01 -7.62 -14.76
CA ASN A 44 7.46 -7.42 -14.84
C ASN A 44 8.21 -7.53 -13.50
N LEU A 45 7.58 -8.07 -12.45
CA LEU A 45 8.18 -8.22 -11.14
C LEU A 45 8.18 -9.68 -10.71
N ALA A 46 9.21 -10.04 -9.95
CA ALA A 46 9.31 -11.28 -9.21
C ALA A 46 9.39 -10.96 -7.72
N LYS A 47 9.11 -11.94 -6.86
CA LYS A 47 9.16 -11.76 -5.39
C LYS A 47 10.57 -11.43 -4.89
N SER A 48 11.60 -11.92 -5.59
CA SER A 48 13.01 -11.72 -5.30
C SER A 48 13.79 -11.76 -6.60
N VAL A 49 14.81 -10.91 -6.73
CA VAL A 49 15.77 -10.96 -7.83
C VAL A 49 16.93 -11.83 -7.38
N THR A 50 17.22 -12.90 -8.14
CA THR A 50 18.26 -13.89 -7.77
C THR A 50 19.27 -14.13 -8.89
N VAL A 51 19.55 -13.10 -9.70
CA VAL A 51 20.59 -13.15 -10.73
C VAL A 51 21.57 -12.03 -10.48
N GLU A 52 22.86 -12.39 -10.46
CA GLU A 52 24.01 -11.50 -10.34
C GLU A 52 24.26 -10.72 -11.63
#